data_AF-A0A239P4P0-F1
#
_entry.id   AF-A0A239P4P0-F1
#
_cell.length_a   1.000
_cell.length_b   1.000
_cell.length_c   1.000
_cell.angle_alpha   90.00
_cell.angle_beta   90.00
_cell.angle_gamma   90.00
#
_symmetry.space_group_name_H-M   'P 1'
#
loop_
_entity.id
_entity.type
_entity.pdbx_description
1 polymer ?
#
loop_
_entity_poly.entity_id
_entity_poly.type
_entity_poly.pdbx_seq_one_letter_code
_entity_poly.pdbx_strand_id
1 'polypeptide(L)'
;MRTTLIAAIAALLPVAASAQDIAQRPVKTEKIMGTPVGAGLYEVAADGTVSIDWRTVEATAEGPADRVSAPVAKMMLAIRDGKWKQIAR
;
A
#
# COMPACT_ATOMS: atom_id res chain seq x y z
N MET A 1 -51.89 -15.56 46.76
CA MET A 1 -51.10 -16.81 46.90
C MET A 1 -50.22 -16.95 45.69
N ARG A 2 -48.97 -17.42 45.91
CA ARG A 2 -47.96 -17.82 44.90
C ARG A 2 -47.03 -16.70 44.41
N THR A 3 -46.10 -16.40 45.32
CA THR A 3 -44.68 -16.15 45.05
C THR A 3 -44.06 -17.14 44.06
N THR A 4 -42.86 -16.81 43.57
CA THR A 4 -42.01 -17.46 42.53
C THR A 4 -42.35 -16.94 41.12
N LEU A 5 -41.49 -16.19 40.43
CA LEU A 5 -40.13 -16.58 40.06
C LEU A 5 -39.35 -15.35 39.52
N ILE A 6 -38.95 -14.41 40.39
CA ILE A 6 -38.15 -13.22 40.00
C ILE A 6 -36.62 -13.50 40.06
N ALA A 7 -36.20 -14.72 40.43
CA ALA A 7 -34.81 -14.98 40.82
C ALA A 7 -33.88 -15.59 39.75
N ALA A 8 -34.29 -15.71 38.48
CA ALA A 8 -33.53 -16.53 37.51
C ALA A 8 -32.98 -15.81 36.26
N ILE A 9 -33.06 -14.47 36.17
CA ILE A 9 -32.65 -13.74 34.93
C ILE A 9 -31.49 -12.76 35.17
N ALA A 10 -31.03 -12.58 36.42
CA ALA A 10 -29.93 -11.67 36.73
C ALA A 10 -28.53 -12.32 36.72
N ALA A 11 -28.40 -13.56 36.25
CA ALA A 11 -27.12 -14.28 36.18
C ALA A 11 -26.54 -14.40 34.75
N LEU A 12 -27.11 -13.69 33.78
CA LEU A 12 -26.59 -13.57 32.42
C LEU A 12 -26.11 -12.14 32.16
N LEU A 13 -25.21 -11.66 33.01
CA LEU A 13 -24.32 -10.57 32.60
C LEU A 13 -23.39 -11.16 31.53
N PRO A 14 -23.31 -10.58 30.32
CA PRO A 14 -22.24 -10.94 29.40
C PRO A 14 -20.93 -10.62 30.12
N VAL A 15 -20.13 -11.65 30.39
CA VAL A 15 -18.71 -11.49 30.71
C VAL A 15 -18.19 -10.51 29.66
N ALA A 16 -17.75 -9.34 30.12
CA ALA A 16 -17.00 -8.43 29.29
C ALA A 16 -15.75 -9.22 28.88
N ALA A 17 -15.80 -9.82 27.69
CA ALA A 17 -14.64 -10.41 27.09
C ALA A 17 -13.64 -9.25 26.97
N SER A 18 -12.57 -9.32 27.77
CA SER A 18 -11.47 -8.38 27.73
C SER A 18 -10.92 -8.38 26.30
N ALA A 19 -11.41 -7.46 25.47
CA ALA A 19 -10.96 -7.26 24.09
C ALA A 19 -9.57 -6.61 24.04
N GLN A 20 -8.71 -6.92 25.00
CA GLN A 20 -7.37 -6.33 25.15
C GLN A 20 -6.25 -7.37 25.18
N ASP A 21 -6.57 -8.65 25.02
CA ASP A 21 -5.55 -9.67 24.75
C ASP A 21 -5.46 -9.98 23.24
N ILE A 22 -5.41 -8.92 22.43
CA ILE A 22 -4.61 -9.01 21.22
C ILE A 22 -3.18 -8.83 21.72
N ALA A 23 -2.62 -9.90 22.29
CA ALA A 23 -1.18 -10.08 22.40
C ALA A 23 -0.61 -9.61 21.05
N GLN A 24 0.02 -8.44 21.06
CA GLN A 24 0.50 -7.78 19.86
C GLN A 24 1.45 -8.76 19.20
N ARG A 25 0.94 -9.49 18.20
CA ARG A 25 1.76 -10.44 17.43
C ARG A 25 2.97 -9.63 16.99
N PRO A 26 4.20 -10.10 17.26
CA PRO A 26 5.38 -9.36 16.88
C PRO A 26 5.29 -9.10 15.38
N VAL A 27 5.13 -7.83 15.00
CA VAL A 27 5.08 -7.41 13.60
C VAL A 27 6.50 -7.56 13.09
N LYS A 28 6.79 -8.71 12.49
CA LYS A 28 8.07 -8.96 11.83
C LYS A 28 8.11 -8.07 10.59
N THR A 29 8.81 -6.95 10.72
CA THR A 29 9.03 -6.03 9.61
C THR A 29 10.13 -6.66 8.76
N GLU A 30 9.77 -7.23 7.62
CA GLU A 30 10.73 -7.76 6.66
C GLU A 30 11.12 -6.66 5.69
N LYS A 31 12.43 -6.38 5.60
CA LYS A 31 12.95 -5.43 4.64
C LYS A 31 12.89 -6.07 3.25
N ILE A 32 11.91 -5.65 2.45
CA ILE A 32 11.80 -6.10 1.06
C ILE A 32 12.98 -5.50 0.28
N MET A 33 13.99 -6.33 0.02
CA MET A 33 15.06 -6.06 -0.94
C MET A 33 14.52 -6.30 -2.35
N GLY A 34 13.58 -5.47 -2.78
CA GLY A 34 13.04 -5.50 -4.14
C GLY A 34 13.86 -4.59 -5.06
N THR A 35 13.93 -4.93 -6.34
CA THR A 35 14.39 -4.00 -7.37
C THR A 35 13.53 -2.73 -7.27
N PRO A 36 14.12 -1.52 -7.23
CA PRO A 36 13.34 -0.30 -7.13
C PRO A 36 12.31 -0.22 -8.26
N VAL A 37 11.11 0.27 -7.93
CA VAL A 37 10.04 0.47 -8.91
C VAL A 37 10.55 1.41 -10.00
N GLY A 38 10.51 0.98 -11.27
CA GLY A 38 11.06 1.73 -12.39
C GLY A 38 12.55 1.50 -12.67
N ALA A 39 13.15 0.44 -12.11
CA ALA A 39 14.51 0.04 -12.45
C ALA A 39 14.67 -0.17 -13.96
N GLY A 40 15.69 0.47 -14.53
CA GLY A 40 15.96 0.47 -15.98
C GLY A 40 15.18 1.52 -16.78
N LEU A 41 14.23 2.26 -16.17
CA LEU A 41 13.56 3.39 -16.84
C LEU A 41 14.39 4.68 -16.76
N TYR A 42 15.15 4.83 -15.68
CA TYR A 42 16.02 5.97 -15.46
C TYR A 42 17.21 5.59 -14.57
N GLU A 43 18.27 6.39 -14.67
CA GLU A 43 19.44 6.32 -13.82
C GLU A 43 19.66 7.68 -13.16
N VAL A 44 20.10 7.67 -11.91
CA VAL A 44 20.48 8.87 -11.18
C VAL A 44 21.98 8.84 -10.99
N ALA A 45 22.66 9.81 -11.59
CA ALA A 45 24.10 10.00 -11.43
C ALA A 45 24.44 10.54 -10.03
N ALA A 46 25.70 10.45 -9.64
CA ALA A 46 26.18 10.86 -8.32
C ALA A 46 26.01 12.37 -8.03
N ASP A 47 25.91 13.17 -9.08
CA ASP A 47 25.63 14.62 -9.04
C ASP A 47 24.13 14.93 -8.93
N GLY A 48 23.27 13.93 -8.91
CA GLY A 48 21.81 14.07 -8.90
C GLY A 48 21.20 14.25 -10.28
N THR A 49 21.98 14.22 -11.36
CA THR A 49 21.45 14.26 -12.73
C THR A 49 20.67 12.99 -13.03
N VAL A 50 19.45 13.13 -13.55
CA VAL A 50 18.58 12.00 -13.91
C VAL A 50 18.60 11.80 -15.42
N SER A 51 19.05 10.63 -15.85
CA SER A 51 19.03 10.20 -17.26
C SER A 51 17.86 9.25 -17.47
N ILE A 52 17.02 9.52 -18.46
CA ILE A 52 15.81 8.72 -18.75
C ILE A 52 15.97 8.06 -20.13
N ASP A 53 15.80 6.74 -20.19
CA ASP A 53 15.67 6.04 -21.47
C ASP A 53 14.21 6.09 -21.94
N TRP A 54 13.92 7.08 -22.79
CA TRP A 54 12.56 7.29 -23.32
C TRP A 54 12.06 6.13 -24.18
N ARG A 55 12.93 5.40 -24.87
CA ARG A 55 12.49 4.26 -25.71
C ARG A 55 12.01 3.13 -24.83
N THR A 56 12.74 2.86 -23.75
CA THR A 56 12.35 1.86 -22.76
C THR A 56 11.07 2.29 -22.03
N VAL A 57 10.94 3.56 -21.65
CA VAL A 57 9.70 4.09 -21.03
C VAL A 57 8.48 3.91 -21.94
N GLU A 58 8.58 4.24 -23.23
CA GLU A 58 7.48 4.06 -24.19
C GLU A 58 7.11 2.58 -24.35
N ALA A 59 8.11 1.71 -24.49
CA ALA A 59 7.88 0.27 -24.60
C ALA A 59 7.25 -0.33 -23.33
N THR A 60 7.67 0.11 -22.15
CA THR A 60 7.13 -0.35 -20.86
C THR A 60 5.72 0.16 -20.61
N ALA A 61 5.35 1.33 -21.12
CA ALA A 61 4.00 1.89 -20.97
C ALA A 61 2.94 1.12 -21.79
N GLU A 62 3.32 0.67 -22.98
CA GLU A 62 2.45 -0.08 -23.91
C GLU A 62 2.54 -1.61 -23.74
N GLY A 63 3.59 -2.09 -23.07
CA GLY A 63 3.91 -3.51 -22.97
C GLY A 63 3.08 -4.29 -21.93
N PRO A 64 2.81 -5.59 -22.16
CA PRO A 64 2.05 -6.45 -21.24
C PRO A 64 2.84 -6.96 -20.02
N ALA A 65 4.11 -6.59 -19.85
CA ALA A 65 5.06 -7.40 -19.08
C ALA A 65 5.35 -6.95 -17.65
N ASP A 66 5.13 -5.68 -17.28
CA ASP A 66 5.55 -5.21 -15.94
C ASP A 66 4.44 -4.43 -15.23
N ARG A 67 3.67 -5.13 -14.39
CA ARG A 67 2.64 -4.51 -13.54
C ARG A 67 3.22 -3.51 -12.53
N VAL A 68 4.51 -3.60 -12.23
CA VAL A 68 5.19 -2.74 -11.26
C VAL A 68 5.71 -1.49 -11.95
N SER A 69 6.34 -1.62 -13.12
CA SER A 69 6.97 -0.48 -13.81
C SER A 69 6.04 0.23 -14.80
N ALA A 70 5.01 -0.42 -15.35
CA ALA A 70 4.10 0.22 -16.30
C ALA A 70 3.36 1.46 -15.75
N PRO A 71 2.87 1.49 -14.49
CA PRO A 71 2.31 2.71 -13.92
C PRO A 71 3.30 3.87 -13.86
N VAL A 72 4.56 3.58 -13.53
CA VAL A 72 5.63 4.59 -13.46
C VAL A 72 5.97 5.10 -14.86
N ALA A 73 6.12 4.21 -15.85
CA ALA A 73 6.36 4.60 -17.23
C ALA A 73 5.23 5.51 -17.77
N LYS A 74 3.96 5.17 -17.50
CA LYS A 74 2.80 6.00 -17.89
C LYS A 74 2.82 7.38 -17.21
N MET A 75 3.21 7.43 -15.94
CA MET A 75 3.38 8.70 -15.22
C MET A 75 4.49 9.55 -15.85
N MET A 76 5.65 8.96 -16.18
CA MET A 76 6.75 9.66 -16.84
C MET A 76 6.34 10.25 -18.19
N LEU A 77 5.58 9.49 -19.00
CA LEU A 77 5.01 9.98 -20.26
C LEU A 77 4.01 11.12 -20.02
N ALA A 78 3.14 11.00 -19.02
CA ALA A 78 2.18 12.06 -18.70
C ALA A 78 2.88 13.36 -18.27
N ILE A 79 4.00 13.28 -17.54
CA ILE A 79 4.82 14.43 -17.16
C ILE A 79 5.47 15.04 -18.41
N ARG A 80 6.13 14.23 -19.25
CA ARG A 80 6.76 14.67 -20.50
C ARG A 80 5.78 15.40 -21.41
N ASP A 81 4.60 14.83 -21.58
CA ASP A 81 3.55 15.35 -22.46
C ASP A 81 2.77 16.53 -21.85
N GLY A 82 3.12 16.99 -20.64
CA GLY A 82 2.42 18.09 -19.96
C GLY A 82 0.98 17.76 -19.54
N LYS A 83 0.62 16.48 -19.53
CA LYS A 83 -0.71 15.98 -19.10
C LYS A 83 -0.79 15.78 -17.60
N TRP A 84 0.36 15.73 -16.92
CA TRP A 84 0.42 15.64 -15.46
C TRP A 84 -0.04 16.95 -14.82
N LYS A 85 -1.06 16.86 -13.95
CA LYS A 85 -1.52 17.98 -13.12
C LYS A 85 -0.99 17.79 -11.71
N GLN A 86 -0.21 18.76 -11.25
CA GLN A 86 0.16 18.83 -9.85
C GLN A 86 -1.10 19.07 -9.02
N ILE A 87 -1.35 18.19 -8.06
CA ILE A 87 -2.37 18.43 -7.04
C ILE A 87 -1.69 19.30 -5.98
N ALA A 88 -2.11 20.56 -5.88
CA ALA A 88 -1.69 21.42 -4.78
C ALA A 88 -2.16 20.79 -3.46
N ARG A 89 -1.24 20.70 -2.50
CA ARG A 89 -1.49 20.11 -1.19
C ARG A 89 -1.78 21.20 -0.17
#